data_AF-A0A1Y3MYU1-F1
#
_entry.id   AF-A0A1Y3MYU1-F1
#
_cell.length_a   1.000
_cell.length_b   1.000
_cell.length_c   1.000
_cell.angle_alpha   90.00
_cell.angle_beta   90.00
_cell.angle_gamma   90.00
#
_symmetry.space_group_name_H-M   'P 1'
#
loop_
_entity.id
_entity.type
_entity.pdbx_description
1 polymer ?
#
loop_
_entity_poly.entity_id
_entity_poly.type
_entity_poly.pdbx_seq_one_letter_code
_entity_poly.pdbx_strand_id
1 'polypeptide(L)'
;MKINFLNNSSVNLLHVINKTVKVSDNISCKVRSIDLEQSRVLKTISLVDNMQEIKNYANGVEMAMRGKDYETAAGYIKKYLSLDPEILKKIYISEENNELAEGEKEEVPTKILEGARRRLVEIFNVEFDAAARSGNEEIISKYFKLYPSVGHKELGLDKYAAYICDQLVKQCQDKMRITENISEIFFAELLIRLYEITSTLIDKQKRIINYYYGDGYTLRIIQRLQNEVERQGILILNAFLDKREIERKINDIKSSDTNNSWKGNSNTDNIIVNPRELDVILSEMVLISQRTFLYNNFVNYRAMIEAQKLSNNEKDKALITALGGCEENGLVKDSRLSKKVDEIQKYYIKLEEYYISKNIQKVI
;
A
#
# COMPACT_ATOMS: atom_id res chain seq x y z
N MET A 1 -3.06 76.51 -57.26
CA MET A 1 -3.77 76.71 -55.97
C MET A 1 -4.32 75.42 -55.35
N LYS A 2 -4.96 74.48 -56.10
CA LYS A 2 -5.54 73.24 -55.54
C LYS A 2 -4.56 72.31 -54.81
N ILE A 3 -3.32 72.18 -55.27
CA ILE A 3 -2.30 71.29 -54.67
C ILE A 3 -1.86 71.75 -53.26
N ASN A 4 -1.67 73.06 -53.05
CA ASN A 4 -1.32 73.59 -51.73
C ASN A 4 -2.47 73.43 -50.72
N PHE A 5 -3.72 73.54 -51.16
CA PHE A 5 -4.88 73.32 -50.30
C PHE A 5 -5.00 71.86 -49.85
N LEU A 6 -4.72 70.92 -50.76
CA LEU A 6 -4.64 69.48 -50.45
C LEU A 6 -3.51 69.15 -49.48
N ASN A 7 -2.34 69.76 -49.65
CA ASN A 7 -1.20 69.54 -48.76
C ASN A 7 -1.50 70.09 -47.34
N ASN A 8 -2.10 71.29 -47.25
CA ASN A 8 -2.48 71.87 -45.97
C ASN A 8 -3.59 71.06 -45.27
N SER A 9 -4.54 70.53 -46.04
CA SER A 9 -5.58 69.63 -45.53
C SER A 9 -4.99 68.29 -45.04
N SER A 10 -4.00 67.75 -45.75
CA SER A 10 -3.28 66.54 -45.35
C SER A 10 -2.49 66.74 -44.05
N VAL A 11 -1.79 67.88 -43.90
CA VAL A 11 -1.06 68.23 -42.67
C VAL A 11 -2.01 68.40 -41.49
N ASN A 12 -3.16 69.07 -41.69
CA ASN A 12 -4.18 69.19 -40.65
C ASN A 12 -4.78 67.84 -40.25
N LEU A 13 -5.02 66.96 -41.23
CA LEU A 13 -5.53 65.61 -40.98
C LEU A 13 -4.49 64.77 -40.21
N LEU A 14 -3.21 64.83 -40.58
CA LEU A 14 -2.12 64.17 -39.83
C LEU A 14 -1.99 64.70 -38.41
N HIS A 15 -2.18 66.00 -38.18
CA HIS A 15 -2.17 66.59 -36.85
C HIS A 15 -3.35 66.10 -36.00
N VAL A 16 -4.54 66.04 -36.58
CA VAL A 16 -5.73 65.50 -35.91
C VAL A 16 -5.54 64.02 -35.61
N ILE A 17 -5.05 63.22 -36.56
CA ILE A 17 -4.74 61.79 -36.34
C ILE A 17 -3.71 61.63 -35.24
N ASN A 18 -2.60 62.38 -35.25
CA ASN A 18 -1.58 62.31 -34.20
C ASN A 18 -2.12 62.70 -32.82
N LYS A 19 -2.99 63.71 -32.75
CA LYS A 19 -3.67 64.06 -31.50
C LYS A 19 -4.58 62.93 -31.02
N THR A 20 -5.36 62.33 -31.92
CA THR A 20 -6.24 61.21 -31.61
C THR A 20 -5.45 59.98 -31.17
N VAL A 21 -4.34 59.66 -31.83
CA VAL A 21 -3.43 58.56 -31.44
C VAL A 21 -2.87 58.79 -30.04
N LYS A 22 -2.36 59.99 -29.73
CA LYS A 22 -1.84 60.30 -28.39
C LYS A 22 -2.91 60.20 -27.30
N VAL A 23 -4.14 60.62 -27.59
CA VAL A 23 -5.26 60.48 -26.64
C VAL A 23 -5.62 59.00 -26.46
N SER A 24 -5.69 58.22 -27.55
CA SER A 24 -5.96 56.78 -27.50
C SER A 24 -4.86 56.00 -26.75
N ASP A 25 -3.59 56.34 -26.95
CA ASP A 25 -2.46 55.74 -26.26
C ASP A 25 -2.52 56.06 -24.76
N ASN A 26 -2.80 57.32 -24.40
CA ASN A 26 -2.94 57.72 -23.00
C ASN A 26 -4.12 56.99 -22.32
N ILE A 27 -5.25 56.85 -23.01
CA ILE A 27 -6.40 56.08 -22.52
C ILE A 27 -6.01 54.61 -22.35
N SER A 28 -5.34 54.01 -23.33
CA SER A 28 -4.91 52.60 -23.29
C SER A 28 -3.93 52.34 -22.14
N CYS A 29 -2.96 53.24 -21.94
CA CYS A 29 -2.05 53.18 -20.80
C CYS A 29 -2.80 53.33 -19.46
N LYS A 30 -3.77 54.24 -19.38
CA LYS A 30 -4.55 54.45 -18.16
C LYS A 30 -5.43 53.24 -17.84
N VAL A 31 -6.12 52.69 -18.83
CA VAL A 31 -6.92 51.46 -18.69
C VAL A 31 -6.03 50.32 -18.23
N ARG A 32 -4.87 50.10 -18.88
CA ARG A 32 -3.92 49.06 -18.46
C ARG A 32 -3.42 49.25 -17.02
N SER A 33 -3.22 50.48 -16.58
CA SER A 33 -2.84 50.76 -15.18
C SER A 33 -3.98 50.42 -14.21
N ILE A 34 -5.23 50.72 -14.57
CA ILE A 34 -6.42 50.41 -13.76
C ILE A 34 -6.62 48.89 -13.70
N ASP A 35 -6.50 48.18 -14.82
CA ASP A 35 -6.62 46.72 -14.86
C ASP A 35 -5.56 46.04 -13.99
N LEU A 36 -4.35 46.62 -13.95
CA LEU A 36 -3.26 46.13 -13.12
C LEU A 36 -3.58 46.33 -11.63
N GLU A 37 -4.06 47.52 -11.24
CA GLU A 37 -4.49 47.79 -9.87
C GLU A 37 -5.69 46.93 -9.47
N GLN A 38 -6.68 46.77 -10.35
CA GLN A 38 -7.82 45.87 -10.13
C GLN A 38 -7.36 44.42 -9.96
N SER A 39 -6.43 43.94 -10.79
CA SER A 39 -5.85 42.60 -10.64
C SER A 39 -5.12 42.42 -9.31
N ARG A 40 -4.41 43.45 -8.83
CA ARG A 40 -3.75 43.44 -7.52
C ARG A 40 -4.77 43.38 -6.39
N VAL A 41 -5.81 44.22 -6.44
CA VAL A 41 -6.87 44.25 -5.43
C VAL A 41 -7.62 42.92 -5.38
N LEU A 42 -7.93 42.31 -6.52
CA LEU A 42 -8.57 40.99 -6.56
C LEU A 42 -7.69 39.90 -5.95
N LYS A 43 -6.36 39.97 -6.14
CA LYS A 43 -5.40 39.05 -5.51
C LYS A 43 -5.29 39.27 -4.00
N THR A 44 -5.37 40.51 -3.52
CA THR A 44 -5.32 40.78 -2.08
C THR A 44 -6.62 40.37 -1.40
N ILE A 45 -7.78 40.57 -2.05
CA ILE A 45 -9.07 40.08 -1.53
C ILE A 45 -9.04 38.56 -1.40
N SER A 46 -8.63 37.83 -2.45
CA SER A 46 -8.56 36.37 -2.37
C SER A 46 -7.55 35.89 -1.33
N LEU A 47 -6.46 36.63 -1.09
CA LEU A 47 -5.50 36.32 -0.02
C LEU A 47 -6.13 36.51 1.37
N VAL A 48 -6.87 37.60 1.59
CA VAL A 48 -7.58 37.85 2.85
C VAL A 48 -8.64 36.78 3.11
N ASP A 49 -9.42 36.41 2.08
CA ASP A 49 -10.41 35.33 2.19
C ASP A 49 -9.74 34.01 2.59
N ASN A 50 -8.62 33.65 1.94
CA ASN A 50 -7.85 32.46 2.29
C ASN A 50 -7.28 32.52 3.72
N MET A 51 -6.82 33.68 4.19
CA MET A 51 -6.33 33.87 5.57
C MET A 51 -7.46 33.68 6.58
N GLN A 52 -8.64 34.24 6.30
CA GLN A 52 -9.82 34.07 7.13
C GLN A 52 -10.26 32.59 7.17
N GLU A 53 -10.21 31.90 6.04
CA GLU A 53 -10.48 30.46 5.97
C GLU A 53 -9.50 29.66 6.84
N ILE A 54 -8.20 29.93 6.77
CA ILE A 54 -7.19 29.24 7.60
C ILE A 54 -7.46 29.48 9.08
N LYS A 55 -7.80 30.71 9.50
CA LYS A 55 -8.15 31.02 10.90
C LYS A 55 -9.42 30.28 11.33
N ASN A 56 -10.42 30.20 10.46
CA ASN A 56 -11.64 29.43 10.69
C ASN A 56 -11.36 27.93 10.80
N TYR A 57 -10.46 27.38 9.97
CA TYR A 57 -10.05 25.98 10.05
C TYR A 57 -9.28 25.69 11.34
N ALA A 58 -8.36 26.58 11.75
CA ALA A 58 -7.62 26.43 13.01
C ALA A 58 -8.56 26.41 14.23
N ASN A 59 -9.48 27.38 14.31
CA ASN A 59 -10.47 27.44 15.38
C ASN A 59 -11.44 26.24 15.33
N GLY A 60 -11.93 25.88 14.13
CA GLY A 60 -12.81 24.74 13.93
C GLY A 60 -12.18 23.41 14.34
N VAL A 61 -10.89 23.21 14.06
CA VAL A 61 -10.14 22.02 14.52
C VAL A 61 -10.01 22.01 16.03
N GLU A 62 -9.67 23.13 16.68
CA GLU A 62 -9.58 23.17 18.14
C GLU A 62 -10.92 22.87 18.81
N MET A 63 -12.02 23.45 18.30
CA MET A 63 -13.36 23.20 18.82
C MET A 63 -13.78 21.74 18.63
N ALA A 64 -13.55 21.16 17.44
CA ALA A 64 -13.85 19.76 17.15
C ALA A 64 -13.01 18.79 18.02
N MET A 65 -11.75 19.13 18.29
CA MET A 65 -10.88 18.38 19.19
C MET A 65 -11.40 18.39 20.64
N ARG A 66 -11.90 19.52 21.12
CA ARG A 66 -12.55 19.61 22.45
C ARG A 66 -13.85 18.81 22.50
N GLY A 67 -14.61 18.79 21.40
CA GLY A 67 -15.83 18.00 21.25
C GLY A 67 -15.60 16.50 21.06
N LYS A 68 -14.35 16.05 20.90
CA LYS A 68 -13.99 14.66 20.50
C LYS A 68 -14.56 14.22 19.14
N ASP A 69 -14.97 15.17 18.30
CA ASP A 69 -15.49 14.94 16.97
C ASP A 69 -14.34 14.92 15.95
N TYR A 70 -13.59 13.82 15.94
CA TYR A 70 -12.37 13.74 15.12
C TYR A 70 -12.62 13.73 13.61
N GLU A 71 -13.84 13.40 13.17
CA GLU A 71 -14.21 13.36 11.75
C GLU A 71 -14.33 14.75 11.14
N THR A 72 -14.93 15.69 11.87
CA THR A 72 -15.02 17.09 11.45
C THR A 72 -13.64 17.75 11.52
N ALA A 73 -12.84 17.45 12.56
CA ALA A 73 -11.46 17.90 12.69
C ALA A 73 -10.59 17.45 11.50
N ALA A 74 -10.67 16.18 11.11
CA ALA A 74 -9.97 15.65 9.94
C ALA A 74 -10.45 16.28 8.63
N GLY A 75 -11.74 16.62 8.52
CA GLY A 75 -12.31 17.35 7.39
C GLY A 75 -11.71 18.75 7.22
N TYR A 76 -11.54 19.49 8.32
CA TYR A 76 -10.88 20.79 8.30
C TYR A 76 -9.40 20.69 7.91
N ILE A 77 -8.69 19.67 8.42
CA ILE A 77 -7.29 19.43 8.03
C ILE A 77 -7.17 19.05 6.55
N LYS A 78 -8.09 18.25 6.02
CA LYS A 78 -8.11 17.92 4.59
C LYS A 78 -8.23 19.16 3.72
N LYS A 79 -9.12 20.09 4.10
CA LYS A 79 -9.29 21.38 3.40
C LYS A 79 -8.03 22.23 3.47
N TYR A 80 -7.41 22.28 4.64
CA TYR A 80 -6.12 22.95 4.82
C TYR A 80 -5.01 22.34 3.94
N LEU A 81 -4.92 21.02 3.86
CA LEU A 81 -3.92 20.32 3.02
C LEU A 81 -4.19 20.45 1.52
N SER A 82 -5.43 20.71 1.11
CA SER A 82 -5.77 21.04 -0.28
C SER A 82 -5.47 22.49 -0.67
N LEU A 83 -5.18 23.36 0.31
CA LEU A 83 -4.83 24.74 0.05
C LEU A 83 -3.39 24.83 -0.48
N ASP A 84 -3.16 25.68 -1.49
CA ASP A 84 -1.87 25.77 -2.17
C ASP A 84 -0.76 26.25 -1.20
N PRO A 85 0.32 25.47 -1.00
CA PRO A 85 1.43 25.85 -0.13
C PRO A 85 2.12 27.15 -0.55
N GLU A 86 2.01 27.57 -1.82
CA GLU A 86 2.53 28.87 -2.25
C GLU A 86 1.74 30.07 -1.68
N ILE A 87 0.43 29.91 -1.48
CA ILE A 87 -0.42 30.95 -0.89
C ILE A 87 -0.07 31.10 0.59
N LEU A 88 0.11 29.98 1.29
CA LEU A 88 0.59 29.96 2.68
C LEU A 88 1.95 30.68 2.79
N LYS A 89 2.90 30.36 1.91
CA LYS A 89 4.21 31.04 1.90
C LYS A 89 4.09 32.54 1.62
N LYS A 90 3.24 32.96 0.69
CA LYS A 90 3.03 34.38 0.35
C LYS A 90 2.39 35.17 1.50
N ILE A 91 1.47 34.56 2.26
CA ILE A 91 0.84 35.18 3.44
C ILE A 91 1.87 35.33 4.59
N TYR A 92 2.65 34.30 4.87
CA TYR A 92 3.55 34.31 6.02
C TYR A 92 4.91 34.99 5.75
N ILE A 93 5.39 35.04 4.50
CA ILE A 93 6.56 35.88 4.14
C ILE A 93 6.23 37.38 4.28
N SER A 94 4.97 37.80 4.07
CA SER A 94 4.59 39.20 4.35
C SER A 94 4.53 39.54 5.84
N GLU A 95 4.29 38.55 6.72
CA GLU A 95 4.31 38.75 8.17
C GLU A 95 5.74 38.69 8.74
N GLU A 96 6.63 37.85 8.19
CA GLU A 96 8.02 37.75 8.64
C GLU A 96 8.85 39.02 8.35
N ASN A 97 8.39 39.87 7.42
CA ASN A 97 8.99 41.19 7.15
C ASN A 97 8.40 42.34 8.00
N ASN A 98 7.36 42.09 8.81
CA ASN A 98 6.81 43.06 9.75
C ASN A 98 7.30 42.75 11.18
N GLU A 99 8.55 43.11 11.45
CA GLU A 99 9.17 43.12 12.80
C GLU A 99 8.56 44.19 13.75
N LEU A 100 7.28 44.55 13.59
CA LEU A 100 6.64 45.62 14.36
C LEU A 100 5.27 45.20 14.89
N ALA A 101 5.25 44.26 15.83
CA ALA A 101 4.21 44.17 16.86
C ALA A 101 4.66 43.21 17.98
N GLU A 102 5.45 43.75 18.92
CA GLU A 102 5.60 43.17 20.26
C GLU A 102 4.28 43.32 21.02
N GLY A 103 3.36 42.36 20.82
CA GLY A 103 2.10 42.31 21.54
C GLY A 103 1.21 41.23 20.94
N GLU A 104 1.10 40.11 21.65
CA GLU A 104 0.41 38.87 21.25
C GLU A 104 1.17 38.06 20.19
N LYS A 105 1.94 37.08 20.68
CA LYS A 105 2.35 35.93 19.87
C LYS A 105 1.09 35.15 19.50
N GLU A 106 0.29 35.64 18.54
CA GLU A 106 -0.67 34.81 17.83
C GLU A 106 0.18 33.73 17.18
N GLU A 107 0.20 32.53 17.78
CA GLU A 107 0.89 31.40 17.19
C GLU A 107 0.36 31.25 15.77
N VAL A 108 1.28 31.33 14.81
CA VAL A 108 0.98 31.23 13.38
C VAL A 108 -0.07 30.12 13.20
N PRO A 109 -1.28 30.41 12.67
CA PRO A 109 -2.37 29.43 12.60
C PRO A 109 -1.96 28.09 11.96
N THR A 110 -0.95 28.11 11.10
CA THR A 110 -0.28 26.92 10.54
C THR A 110 0.37 26.02 11.59
N LYS A 111 1.05 26.59 12.59
CA LYS A 111 1.65 25.83 13.71
C LYS A 111 0.58 25.19 14.59
N ILE A 112 -0.54 25.88 14.83
CA ILE A 112 -1.68 25.33 15.57
C ILE A 112 -2.30 24.16 14.79
N LEU A 113 -2.53 24.33 13.48
CA LEU A 113 -3.05 23.28 12.59
C LEU A 113 -2.10 22.07 12.50
N GLU A 114 -0.79 22.28 12.40
CA GLU A 114 0.19 21.20 12.38
C GLU A 114 0.33 20.49 13.74
N GLY A 115 0.23 21.24 14.84
CA GLY A 115 0.21 20.70 16.19
C GLY A 115 -1.05 19.85 16.43
N ALA A 116 -2.21 20.35 16.03
CA ALA A 116 -3.47 19.62 16.07
C ALA A 116 -3.45 18.38 15.17
N ARG A 117 -2.84 18.48 13.99
CA ARG A 117 -2.62 17.33 13.09
C ARG A 117 -1.81 16.23 13.78
N ARG A 118 -0.69 16.57 14.42
CA ARG A 118 0.13 15.58 15.16
C ARG A 118 -0.65 14.91 16.28
N ARG A 119 -1.37 15.68 17.09
CA ARG A 119 -2.20 15.13 18.18
C ARG A 119 -3.30 14.21 17.65
N LEU A 120 -3.94 14.56 16.54
CA LEU A 120 -4.94 13.70 15.90
C LEU A 120 -4.35 12.36 15.43
N VAL A 121 -3.15 12.38 14.83
CA VAL A 121 -2.46 11.16 14.42
C VAL A 121 -2.15 10.27 15.62
N GLU A 122 -1.68 10.85 16.73
CA GLU A 122 -1.42 10.09 17.97
C GLU A 122 -2.70 9.46 18.52
N ILE A 123 -3.80 10.21 18.61
CA ILE A 123 -5.09 9.69 19.08
C ILE A 123 -5.58 8.58 18.14
N PHE A 124 -5.50 8.78 16.83
CA PHE A 124 -5.89 7.77 15.84
C PHE A 124 -5.06 6.51 15.97
N ASN A 125 -3.76 6.63 16.25
CA ASN A 125 -2.91 5.48 16.47
C ASN A 125 -3.35 4.67 17.70
N VAL A 126 -3.61 5.34 18.83
CA VAL A 126 -4.03 4.68 20.07
C VAL A 126 -5.40 4.02 19.93
N GLU A 127 -6.37 4.76 19.40
CA GLU A 127 -7.74 4.28 19.21
C GLU A 127 -7.81 3.14 18.18
N PHE A 128 -7.01 3.21 17.12
CA PHE A 128 -6.90 2.13 16.15
C PHE A 128 -6.29 0.87 16.76
N ASP A 129 -5.20 1.00 17.54
CA ASP A 129 -4.56 -0.15 18.19
C ASP A 129 -5.44 -0.76 19.29
N ALA A 130 -6.30 0.04 19.93
CA ALA A 130 -7.32 -0.45 20.86
C ALA A 130 -8.43 -1.19 20.11
N ALA A 131 -8.94 -0.63 19.01
CA ALA A 131 -9.99 -1.25 18.19
C ALA A 131 -9.52 -2.54 17.50
N ALA A 132 -8.26 -2.59 17.07
CA ALA A 132 -7.61 -3.79 16.51
C ALA A 132 -7.57 -4.93 17.53
N ARG A 133 -7.35 -4.62 18.81
CA ARG A 133 -7.38 -5.60 19.91
C ARG A 133 -8.79 -6.07 20.24
N SER A 134 -9.78 -5.18 20.20
CA SER A 134 -11.18 -5.51 20.50
C SER A 134 -11.93 -6.16 19.33
N GLY A 135 -11.40 -6.09 18.10
CA GLY A 135 -12.02 -6.67 16.90
C GLY A 135 -13.24 -5.90 16.38
N ASN A 136 -13.36 -4.61 16.72
CA ASN A 136 -14.49 -3.79 16.30
C ASN A 136 -14.30 -3.25 14.87
N GLU A 137 -14.81 -3.98 13.88
CA GLU A 137 -14.68 -3.63 12.45
C GLU A 137 -15.25 -2.24 12.12
N GLU A 138 -16.31 -1.79 12.81
CA GLU A 138 -16.92 -0.47 12.58
C GLU A 138 -15.99 0.69 12.96
N ILE A 139 -15.33 0.58 14.13
CA ILE A 139 -14.42 1.59 14.64
C ILE A 139 -13.15 1.63 13.78
N ILE A 140 -12.65 0.45 13.39
CA ILE A 140 -11.52 0.31 12.47
C ILE A 140 -11.85 0.96 11.12
N SER A 141 -13.04 0.69 10.57
CA SER A 141 -13.49 1.32 9.33
C SER A 141 -13.57 2.83 9.48
N LYS A 142 -14.12 3.35 10.60
CA LYS A 142 -14.20 4.79 10.86
C LYS A 142 -12.82 5.44 10.85
N TYR A 143 -11.87 4.94 11.63
CA TYR A 143 -10.51 5.52 11.65
C TYR A 143 -9.74 5.30 10.35
N PHE A 144 -9.96 4.18 9.66
CA PHE A 144 -9.35 3.91 8.36
C PHE A 144 -9.75 4.97 7.30
N LYS A 145 -10.96 5.54 7.38
CA LYS A 145 -11.40 6.66 6.52
C LYS A 145 -10.74 7.99 6.89
N LEU A 146 -10.27 8.15 8.12
CA LEU A 146 -9.73 9.41 8.63
C LEU A 146 -8.25 9.59 8.31
N TYR A 147 -7.46 8.51 8.22
CA TYR A 147 -6.03 8.57 7.86
C TYR A 147 -5.74 9.30 6.53
N PRO A 148 -6.50 9.10 5.43
CA PRO A 148 -6.32 9.87 4.20
C PRO A 148 -6.57 11.36 4.37
N SER A 149 -7.54 11.72 5.20
CA SER A 149 -7.94 13.12 5.45
C SER A 149 -6.87 13.90 6.22
N VAL A 150 -6.03 13.21 7.01
CA VAL A 150 -4.93 13.81 7.76
C VAL A 150 -3.61 13.84 6.96
N GLY A 151 -3.60 13.26 5.76
CA GLY A 151 -2.42 13.25 4.87
C GLY A 151 -1.39 12.16 5.19
N HIS A 152 -1.66 11.31 6.19
CA HIS A 152 -0.83 10.15 6.54
C HIS A 152 -1.43 8.84 6.01
N LYS A 153 -1.60 8.76 4.68
CA LYS A 153 -2.16 7.58 4.00
C LYS A 153 -1.34 6.31 4.28
N GLU A 154 -0.02 6.45 4.32
CA GLU A 154 0.91 5.33 4.47
C GLU A 154 0.85 4.64 5.83
N LEU A 155 0.84 5.44 6.91
CA LEU A 155 0.78 4.92 8.28
C LEU A 155 -0.55 4.18 8.52
N GLY A 156 -1.65 4.72 7.99
CA GLY A 156 -2.96 4.08 8.05
C GLY A 156 -2.99 2.73 7.31
N LEU A 157 -2.38 2.67 6.12
CA LEU A 157 -2.28 1.43 5.35
C LEU A 157 -1.41 0.38 6.04
N ASP A 158 -0.28 0.75 6.63
CA ASP A 158 0.59 -0.18 7.35
C ASP A 158 -0.08 -0.77 8.59
N LYS A 159 -0.74 0.07 9.40
CA LYS A 159 -1.48 -0.39 10.58
C LYS A 159 -2.66 -1.29 10.20
N TYR A 160 -3.38 -0.92 9.14
CA TYR A 160 -4.47 -1.74 8.63
C TYR A 160 -3.98 -3.07 8.06
N ALA A 161 -2.85 -3.08 7.36
CA ALA A 161 -2.21 -4.31 6.90
C ALA A 161 -1.79 -5.20 8.08
N ALA A 162 -1.24 -4.63 9.16
CA ALA A 162 -0.91 -5.39 10.36
C ALA A 162 -2.16 -6.02 11.02
N TYR A 163 -3.25 -5.27 11.15
CA TYR A 163 -4.53 -5.79 11.67
C TYR A 163 -5.05 -6.95 10.81
N ILE A 164 -4.99 -6.80 9.49
CA ILE A 164 -5.39 -7.84 8.54
C ILE A 164 -4.54 -9.09 8.70
N CYS A 165 -3.22 -8.94 8.85
CA CYS A 165 -2.32 -10.05 9.09
C CYS A 165 -2.70 -10.79 10.39
N ASP A 166 -2.99 -10.07 11.48
CA ASP A 166 -3.45 -10.67 12.73
C ASP A 166 -4.79 -11.40 12.57
N GLN A 167 -5.71 -10.84 11.80
CA GLN A 167 -7.00 -11.48 11.48
C GLN A 167 -6.79 -12.77 10.67
N LEU A 168 -5.86 -12.76 9.71
CA LEU A 168 -5.47 -13.95 8.94
C LEU A 168 -4.91 -15.04 9.86
N VAL A 169 -4.02 -14.70 10.79
CA VAL A 169 -3.46 -15.66 11.75
C VAL A 169 -4.55 -16.28 12.61
N LYS A 170 -5.47 -15.47 13.16
CA LYS A 170 -6.60 -15.97 13.97
C LYS A 170 -7.49 -16.92 13.16
N GLN A 171 -7.88 -16.53 11.94
CA GLN A 171 -8.69 -17.39 11.08
C GLN A 171 -8.00 -18.69 10.70
N CYS A 172 -6.68 -18.66 10.47
CA CYS A 172 -5.90 -19.87 10.21
C CYS A 172 -5.85 -20.78 11.44
N GLN A 173 -5.65 -20.23 12.64
CA GLN A 173 -5.64 -21.01 13.89
C GLN A 173 -7.00 -21.64 14.20
N ASP A 174 -8.09 -20.89 14.04
CA ASP A 174 -9.45 -21.39 14.25
C ASP A 174 -9.77 -22.53 13.28
N LYS A 175 -9.34 -22.41 12.02
CA LYS A 175 -9.52 -23.45 11.00
C LYS A 175 -8.58 -24.65 11.23
N MET A 176 -7.37 -24.44 11.74
CA MET A 176 -6.44 -25.51 12.08
C MET A 176 -7.00 -26.43 13.17
N ARG A 177 -7.62 -25.86 14.22
CA ARG A 177 -8.28 -26.62 15.30
C ARG A 177 -9.42 -27.52 14.82
N ILE A 178 -10.09 -27.16 13.73
CA ILE A 178 -11.22 -27.92 13.18
C ILE A 178 -10.72 -29.14 12.39
N THR A 179 -9.55 -29.04 11.76
CA THR A 179 -9.05 -30.04 10.80
C THR A 179 -8.17 -31.12 11.44
N GLU A 180 -7.71 -30.95 12.70
CA GLU A 180 -6.76 -31.86 13.36
C GLU A 180 -7.21 -33.33 13.44
N ASN A 181 -8.49 -33.64 13.17
CA ASN A 181 -9.08 -34.96 13.41
C ASN A 181 -9.48 -35.77 12.16
N ILE A 182 -9.22 -35.31 10.91
CA ILE A 182 -9.98 -35.85 9.76
C ILE A 182 -9.17 -36.38 8.54
N SER A 183 -7.97 -35.89 8.20
CA SER A 183 -7.37 -36.20 6.87
C SER A 183 -5.90 -36.66 6.89
N GLU A 184 -5.59 -37.67 6.06
CA GLU A 184 -4.22 -38.11 5.76
C GLU A 184 -3.41 -37.04 5.01
N ILE A 185 -4.09 -36.08 4.35
CA ILE A 185 -3.52 -34.98 3.55
C ILE A 185 -3.66 -33.62 4.29
N PHE A 186 -3.63 -33.67 5.62
CA PHE A 186 -3.89 -32.55 6.52
C PHE A 186 -3.07 -31.28 6.19
N PHE A 187 -1.79 -31.41 5.85
CA PHE A 187 -0.91 -30.25 5.68
C PHE A 187 -1.16 -29.54 4.35
N ALA A 188 -1.42 -30.28 3.28
CA ALA A 188 -1.81 -29.67 2.01
C ALA A 188 -3.17 -28.97 2.12
N GLU A 189 -4.15 -29.58 2.82
CA GLU A 189 -5.45 -28.95 3.07
C GLU A 189 -5.31 -27.66 3.89
N LEU A 190 -4.48 -27.66 4.93
CA LEU A 190 -4.23 -26.47 5.76
C LEU A 190 -3.62 -25.32 4.94
N LEU A 191 -2.68 -25.64 4.05
CA LEU A 191 -2.02 -24.68 3.19
C LEU A 191 -2.97 -24.16 2.08
N ILE A 192 -3.84 -25.00 1.53
CA ILE A 192 -4.92 -24.56 0.62
C ILE A 192 -5.86 -23.58 1.33
N ARG A 193 -6.27 -23.89 2.56
CA ARG A 193 -7.15 -23.01 3.35
C ARG A 193 -6.51 -21.66 3.63
N LEU A 194 -5.22 -21.62 3.95
CA LEU A 194 -4.46 -20.38 4.10
C LEU A 194 -4.56 -19.52 2.83
N TYR A 195 -4.38 -20.11 1.65
CA TYR A 195 -4.48 -19.40 0.37
C TYR A 195 -5.90 -18.92 0.06
N GLU A 196 -6.93 -19.71 0.38
CA GLU A 196 -8.33 -19.32 0.22
C GLU A 196 -8.72 -18.15 1.14
N ILE A 197 -8.31 -18.21 2.40
CA ILE A 197 -8.52 -17.11 3.36
C ILE A 197 -7.84 -15.85 2.81
N THR A 198 -6.61 -15.98 2.35
CA THR A 198 -5.86 -14.85 1.80
C THR A 198 -6.53 -14.24 0.57
N SER A 199 -6.96 -15.05 -0.39
CA SER A 199 -7.58 -14.56 -1.63
C SER A 199 -8.92 -13.87 -1.37
N THR A 200 -9.78 -14.47 -0.54
CA THR A 200 -11.07 -13.87 -0.14
C THR A 200 -10.89 -12.57 0.62
N LEU A 201 -9.83 -12.49 1.41
CA LEU A 201 -9.47 -11.33 2.18
C LEU A 201 -9.03 -10.19 1.23
N ILE A 202 -8.05 -10.42 0.35
CA ILE A 202 -7.62 -9.45 -0.68
C ILE A 202 -8.81 -8.88 -1.46
N ASP A 203 -9.76 -9.72 -1.85
CA ASP A 203 -10.95 -9.31 -2.62
C ASP A 203 -11.88 -8.37 -1.83
N LYS A 204 -12.08 -8.65 -0.53
CA LYS A 204 -12.88 -7.79 0.35
C LYS A 204 -12.21 -6.44 0.55
N GLN A 205 -10.92 -6.42 0.87
CA GLN A 205 -10.25 -5.15 1.16
C GLN A 205 -9.96 -4.32 -0.08
N LYS A 206 -9.77 -4.93 -1.25
CA LYS A 206 -9.64 -4.19 -2.52
C LYS A 206 -10.81 -3.21 -2.73
N ARG A 207 -12.05 -3.63 -2.43
CA ARG A 207 -13.23 -2.75 -2.57
C ARG A 207 -13.16 -1.55 -1.62
N ILE A 208 -12.75 -1.78 -0.38
CA ILE A 208 -12.68 -0.75 0.66
C ILE A 208 -11.54 0.24 0.37
N ILE A 209 -10.36 -0.27 0.00
CA ILE A 209 -9.17 0.56 -0.25
C ILE A 209 -9.37 1.43 -1.48
N ASN A 210 -9.86 0.87 -2.60
CA ASN A 210 -10.06 1.63 -3.81
C ASN A 210 -11.07 2.77 -3.61
N TYR A 211 -12.05 2.59 -2.71
CA TYR A 211 -13.02 3.65 -2.39
C TYR A 211 -12.42 4.81 -1.57
N TYR A 212 -11.56 4.51 -0.58
CA TYR A 212 -11.06 5.54 0.36
C TYR A 212 -9.67 6.10 0.05
N TYR A 213 -8.77 5.27 -0.49
CA TYR A 213 -7.37 5.61 -0.70
C TYR A 213 -7.05 5.86 -2.18
N GLY A 214 -7.83 5.27 -3.08
CA GLY A 214 -7.64 5.32 -4.52
C GLY A 214 -6.99 4.05 -5.06
N ASP A 215 -6.89 3.97 -6.39
CA ASP A 215 -6.36 2.80 -7.08
C ASP A 215 -4.85 2.62 -6.85
N GLY A 216 -4.40 1.37 -6.78
CA GLY A 216 -2.98 1.01 -6.64
C GLY A 216 -2.44 0.91 -5.21
N TYR A 217 -3.06 1.58 -4.22
CA TYR A 217 -2.64 1.44 -2.80
C TYR A 217 -2.88 0.03 -2.23
N THR A 218 -3.73 -0.77 -2.90
CA THR A 218 -3.94 -2.19 -2.60
C THR A 218 -2.64 -3.00 -2.73
N LEU A 219 -1.68 -2.58 -3.55
CA LEU A 219 -0.38 -3.25 -3.72
C LEU A 219 0.40 -3.36 -2.40
N ARG A 220 0.41 -2.30 -1.59
CA ARG A 220 1.12 -2.27 -0.30
C ARG A 220 0.56 -3.30 0.69
N ILE A 221 -0.75 -3.52 0.66
CA ILE A 221 -1.41 -4.54 1.49
C ILE A 221 -1.08 -5.93 0.96
N ILE A 222 -1.11 -6.14 -0.36
CA ILE A 222 -0.74 -7.43 -0.97
C ILE A 222 0.69 -7.82 -0.57
N GLN A 223 1.65 -6.89 -0.61
CA GLN A 223 3.04 -7.14 -0.18
C GLN A 223 3.13 -7.58 1.29
N ARG A 224 2.44 -6.87 2.19
CA ARG A 224 2.46 -7.17 3.63
C ARG A 224 1.77 -8.50 3.94
N LEU A 225 0.66 -8.77 3.28
CA LEU A 225 -0.08 -10.01 3.41
C LEU A 225 0.72 -11.20 2.87
N GLN A 226 1.40 -11.03 1.72
CA GLN A 226 2.27 -12.05 1.16
C GLN A 226 3.38 -12.44 2.14
N ASN A 227 4.04 -11.47 2.79
CA ASN A 227 5.05 -11.76 3.81
C ASN A 227 4.50 -12.58 4.98
N GLU A 228 3.27 -12.30 5.41
CA GLU A 228 2.64 -13.06 6.49
C GLU A 228 2.23 -14.47 6.04
N VAL A 229 1.71 -14.62 4.82
CA VAL A 229 1.41 -15.93 4.23
C VAL A 229 2.68 -16.76 4.06
N GLU A 230 3.80 -16.16 3.66
CA GLU A 230 5.08 -16.85 3.63
C GLU A 230 5.51 -17.35 5.01
N ARG A 231 5.35 -16.52 6.05
CA ARG A 231 5.67 -16.89 7.43
C ARG A 231 4.84 -18.08 7.90
N GLN A 232 3.52 -18.05 7.69
CA GLN A 232 2.61 -19.13 8.07
C GLN A 232 2.83 -20.39 7.22
N GLY A 233 3.01 -20.21 5.92
CA GLY A 233 3.28 -21.29 4.98
C GLY A 233 4.56 -22.05 5.35
N ILE A 234 5.65 -21.35 5.65
CA ILE A 234 6.91 -21.99 6.08
C ILE A 234 6.73 -22.77 7.38
N LEU A 235 5.97 -22.24 8.34
CA LEU A 235 5.67 -22.96 9.59
C LEU A 235 4.92 -24.26 9.32
N ILE A 236 3.90 -24.23 8.45
CA ILE A 236 3.14 -25.41 8.05
C ILE A 236 4.05 -26.43 7.33
N LEU A 237 4.90 -25.97 6.42
CA LEU A 237 5.83 -26.82 5.67
C LEU A 237 6.89 -27.46 6.57
N ASN A 238 7.42 -26.73 7.56
CA ASN A 238 8.36 -27.29 8.54
C ASN A 238 7.66 -28.36 9.40
N ALA A 239 6.45 -28.07 9.89
CA ALA A 239 5.67 -29.05 10.64
C ALA A 239 5.35 -30.32 9.82
N PHE A 240 5.14 -30.17 8.50
CA PHE A 240 4.98 -31.29 7.57
C PHE A 240 6.27 -32.13 7.46
N LEU A 241 7.42 -31.49 7.26
CA LEU A 241 8.73 -32.16 7.19
C LEU A 241 9.04 -32.93 8.48
N ASP A 242 8.76 -32.32 9.63
CA ASP A 242 8.99 -32.90 10.95
C ASP A 242 8.06 -34.09 11.22
N LYS A 243 6.73 -33.92 11.07
CA LYS A 243 5.76 -34.99 11.39
C LYS A 243 5.85 -36.20 10.46
N ARG A 244 6.26 -36.00 9.21
CA ARG A 244 6.43 -37.10 8.23
C ARG A 244 7.83 -37.72 8.26
N GLU A 245 8.73 -37.18 9.10
CA GLU A 245 10.13 -37.57 9.21
C GLU A 245 10.81 -37.72 7.85
N ILE A 246 10.52 -36.81 6.91
CA ILE A 246 10.94 -36.95 5.50
C ILE A 246 12.47 -37.00 5.40
N GLU A 247 13.17 -36.19 6.20
CA GLU A 247 14.63 -36.18 6.24
C GLU A 247 15.22 -37.50 6.74
N ARG A 248 14.58 -38.12 7.73
CA ARG A 248 14.98 -39.43 8.25
C ARG A 248 14.76 -40.51 7.20
N LYS A 249 13.58 -40.54 6.56
CA LYS A 249 13.28 -41.49 5.48
C LYS A 249 14.27 -41.39 4.32
N ILE A 250 14.70 -40.18 3.97
CA ILE A 250 15.72 -39.95 2.93
C ILE A 250 17.12 -40.40 3.36
N ASN A 251 17.48 -40.20 4.62
CA ASN A 251 18.76 -40.67 5.16
C ASN A 251 18.79 -42.20 5.26
N ASP A 252 17.68 -42.84 5.62
CA ASP A 252 17.53 -44.29 5.63
C ASP A 252 17.69 -44.86 4.21
N ILE A 253 17.08 -44.23 3.20
CA ILE A 253 17.24 -44.59 1.78
C ILE A 253 18.72 -44.48 1.34
N LYS A 254 19.38 -43.36 1.63
CA LYS A 254 20.80 -43.17 1.28
C LYS A 254 21.70 -44.21 1.95
N SER A 255 21.44 -44.55 3.21
CA SER A 255 22.21 -45.55 3.95
C SER A 255 22.03 -46.97 3.40
N SER A 256 20.85 -47.27 2.84
CA SER A 256 20.57 -48.53 2.15
C SER A 256 21.33 -48.62 0.83
N ASP A 257 21.40 -47.54 0.05
CA ASP A 257 22.14 -47.52 -1.21
C ASP A 257 23.66 -47.64 -1.01
N THR A 258 24.21 -47.07 0.09
CA THR A 258 25.64 -47.22 0.39
C THR A 258 25.99 -48.58 0.98
N ASN A 259 25.10 -49.21 1.75
CA ASN A 259 25.33 -50.53 2.36
C ASN A 259 25.11 -51.71 1.39
N ASN A 260 24.41 -51.52 0.28
CA ASN A 260 24.27 -52.54 -0.77
C ASN A 260 25.59 -52.86 -1.51
N SER A 261 26.70 -52.17 -1.19
CA SER A 261 28.02 -52.55 -1.68
C SER A 261 28.57 -53.80 -0.96
N TRP A 262 28.27 -54.01 0.33
CA TRP A 262 28.87 -55.09 1.12
C TRP A 262 27.81 -55.96 1.83
N LYS A 263 27.73 -57.22 1.39
CA LYS A 263 26.99 -58.39 1.91
C LYS A 263 25.61 -58.67 1.31
N GLY A 264 25.60 -59.78 0.57
CA GLY A 264 24.42 -60.62 0.43
C GLY A 264 23.99 -61.24 1.77
N ASN A 265 22.72 -61.65 1.77
CA ASN A 265 22.06 -62.53 2.72
C ASN A 265 21.67 -61.93 4.09
N SER A 266 20.42 -61.45 4.21
CA SER A 266 19.43 -61.99 5.16
C SER A 266 18.07 -61.30 5.03
N ASN A 267 17.02 -62.13 5.10
CA ASN A 267 15.64 -61.89 5.49
C ASN A 267 14.87 -60.67 4.96
N THR A 268 13.79 -61.02 4.27
CA THR A 268 12.67 -60.26 3.73
C THR A 268 11.78 -59.54 4.76
N ASP A 269 12.33 -58.98 5.85
CA ASP A 269 11.52 -58.36 6.92
C ASP A 269 11.88 -56.90 7.26
N ASN A 270 12.75 -56.25 6.50
CA ASN A 270 12.97 -54.80 6.63
C ASN A 270 12.29 -54.04 5.50
N ILE A 271 10.97 -53.95 5.54
CA ILE A 271 10.22 -52.94 4.78
C ILE A 271 10.49 -51.59 5.46
N ILE A 272 11.63 -50.97 5.14
CA ILE A 272 12.15 -49.75 5.78
C ILE A 272 11.22 -48.53 5.58
N VAL A 273 10.38 -48.53 4.54
CA VAL A 273 9.28 -47.57 4.35
C VAL A 273 8.13 -48.29 3.65
N ASN A 274 6.91 -48.21 4.19
CA ASN A 274 5.72 -48.76 3.56
C ASN A 274 5.46 -48.03 2.23
N PRO A 275 5.41 -48.73 1.08
CA PRO A 275 5.22 -48.09 -0.23
C PRO A 275 3.89 -47.34 -0.35
N ARG A 276 2.85 -47.74 0.41
CA ARG A 276 1.58 -47.01 0.48
C ARG A 276 1.69 -45.69 1.23
N GLU A 277 2.44 -45.65 2.33
CA GLU A 277 2.68 -44.39 3.06
C GLU A 277 3.54 -43.43 2.25
N LEU A 278 4.50 -43.98 1.48
CA LEU A 278 5.33 -43.17 0.59
C LEU A 278 4.49 -42.54 -0.54
N ASP A 279 3.55 -43.29 -1.12
CA ASP A 279 2.63 -42.79 -2.15
C ASP A 279 1.71 -41.66 -1.63
N VAL A 280 1.19 -41.79 -0.40
CA VAL A 280 0.41 -40.72 0.26
C VAL A 280 1.27 -39.47 0.52
N ILE A 281 2.53 -39.64 0.95
CA ILE A 281 3.44 -38.51 1.18
C ILE A 281 3.83 -37.85 -0.15
N LEU A 282 4.10 -38.62 -1.20
CA LEU A 282 4.43 -38.12 -2.54
C LEU A 282 3.26 -37.33 -3.13
N SER A 283 2.04 -37.85 -3.04
CA SER A 283 0.84 -37.14 -3.49
C SER A 283 0.57 -35.86 -2.67
N GLU A 284 0.80 -35.88 -1.35
CA GLU A 284 0.72 -34.68 -0.50
C GLU A 284 1.78 -33.62 -0.89
N MET A 285 3.03 -34.03 -1.20
CA MET A 285 4.10 -33.14 -1.70
C MET A 285 3.78 -32.50 -3.06
N VAL A 286 3.24 -33.28 -3.99
CA VAL A 286 2.81 -32.78 -5.31
C VAL A 286 1.67 -31.78 -5.16
N LEU A 287 0.70 -32.07 -4.28
CA LEU A 287 -0.41 -31.17 -4.02
C LEU A 287 0.06 -29.84 -3.40
N ILE A 288 0.97 -29.88 -2.43
CA ILE A 288 1.57 -28.67 -1.82
C ILE A 288 2.28 -27.82 -2.87
N SER A 289 3.11 -28.43 -3.73
CA SER A 289 3.87 -27.70 -4.73
C SER A 289 2.97 -27.07 -5.79
N GLN A 290 2.00 -27.84 -6.32
CA GLN A 290 1.02 -27.34 -7.29
C GLN A 290 0.21 -26.17 -6.73
N ARG A 291 -0.30 -26.28 -5.50
CA ARG A 291 -1.13 -25.26 -4.88
C ARG A 291 -0.35 -23.98 -4.56
N THR A 292 0.89 -24.13 -4.13
CA THR A 292 1.77 -22.98 -3.87
C THR A 292 2.14 -22.24 -5.15
N PHE A 293 2.38 -22.96 -6.25
CA PHE A 293 2.61 -22.34 -7.56
C PHE A 293 1.39 -21.54 -8.04
N LEU A 294 0.19 -22.13 -7.95
CA LEU A 294 -1.05 -21.45 -8.34
C LEU A 294 -1.31 -20.18 -7.52
N TYR A 295 -1.07 -20.24 -6.21
CA TYR A 295 -1.18 -19.08 -5.33
C TYR A 295 -0.18 -17.98 -5.68
N ASN A 296 1.10 -18.32 -5.87
CA ASN A 296 2.11 -17.34 -6.26
C ASN A 296 1.77 -16.67 -7.59
N ASN A 297 1.28 -17.42 -8.57
CA ASN A 297 0.85 -16.85 -9.85
C ASN A 297 -0.37 -15.93 -9.69
N PHE A 298 -1.34 -16.31 -8.86
CA PHE A 298 -2.49 -15.46 -8.52
C PHE A 298 -2.04 -14.14 -7.88
N VAL A 299 -1.17 -14.17 -6.88
CA VAL A 299 -0.69 -12.96 -6.19
C VAL A 299 0.12 -12.08 -7.13
N ASN A 300 1.01 -12.67 -7.94
CA ASN A 300 1.80 -11.94 -8.94
C ASN A 300 0.91 -11.24 -9.96
N TYR A 301 -0.11 -11.94 -10.47
CA TYR A 301 -1.08 -11.35 -11.40
C TYR A 301 -1.85 -10.18 -10.79
N ARG A 302 -2.28 -10.32 -9.53
CA ARG A 302 -3.01 -9.26 -8.82
C ARG A 302 -2.13 -8.04 -8.52
N ALA A 303 -0.89 -8.27 -8.09
CA ALA A 303 0.07 -7.21 -7.84
C ALA A 303 0.43 -6.46 -9.14
N MET A 304 0.63 -7.17 -10.24
CA MET A 304 0.90 -6.58 -11.56
C MET A 304 -0.23 -5.64 -12.00
N ILE A 305 -1.50 -6.04 -11.85
CA ILE A 305 -2.65 -5.18 -12.18
C ILE A 305 -2.65 -3.88 -11.36
N GLU A 306 -2.37 -3.98 -10.06
CA GLU A 306 -2.38 -2.80 -9.19
C GLU A 306 -1.12 -1.93 -9.38
N ALA A 307 0.03 -2.53 -9.72
CA ALA A 307 1.25 -1.81 -10.10
C ALA A 307 1.07 -1.02 -11.41
N GLN A 308 0.39 -1.60 -12.41
CA GLN A 308 0.07 -0.90 -13.66
C GLN A 308 -0.81 0.34 -13.42
N LYS A 309 -1.77 0.26 -12.50
CA LYS A 309 -2.60 1.42 -12.13
C LYS A 309 -1.82 2.51 -11.39
N LEU A 310 -0.79 2.13 -10.64
CA LEU A 310 0.07 3.07 -9.92
C LEU A 310 1.09 3.77 -10.84
N SER A 311 1.34 3.27 -12.05
CA SER A 311 2.29 3.86 -13.00
C SER A 311 1.92 5.27 -13.50
N ASN A 312 0.73 5.77 -13.18
CA ASN A 312 0.25 7.08 -13.61
C ASN A 312 0.68 8.26 -12.70
N ASN A 313 1.23 8.02 -11.49
CA ASN A 313 1.64 9.08 -10.56
C ASN A 313 3.12 8.92 -10.11
N GLU A 314 3.96 9.93 -10.39
CA GLU A 314 5.40 9.91 -10.07
C GLU A 314 5.72 9.85 -8.56
N LYS A 315 4.85 10.38 -7.70
CA LYS A 315 5.04 10.35 -6.23
C LYS A 315 4.79 8.97 -5.61
N ASP A 316 3.94 8.16 -6.24
CA ASP A 316 3.62 6.80 -5.78
C ASP A 316 4.65 5.76 -6.24
N LYS A 317 5.48 6.07 -7.26
CA LYS A 317 6.62 5.22 -7.67
C LYS A 317 7.71 5.14 -6.60
N ALA A 318 7.98 6.24 -5.88
CA ALA A 318 8.94 6.25 -4.77
C ALA A 318 8.49 5.34 -3.62
N LEU A 319 7.19 5.11 -3.44
CA LEU A 319 6.64 4.19 -2.46
C LEU A 319 6.86 2.72 -2.82
N ILE A 320 6.78 2.38 -4.12
CA ILE A 320 7.13 1.06 -4.61
C ILE A 320 8.62 0.77 -4.35
N THR A 321 9.49 1.76 -4.50
CA THR A 321 10.94 1.63 -4.30
C THR A 321 11.34 1.59 -2.81
N ALA A 322 10.70 2.40 -1.96
CA ALA A 322 11.06 2.52 -0.53
C ALA A 322 10.64 1.30 0.33
N LEU A 323 9.68 0.50 -0.13
CA LEU A 323 9.20 -0.71 0.56
C LEU A 323 9.90 -2.00 0.10
N GLY A 324 10.95 -1.91 -0.73
CA GLY A 324 11.74 -3.08 -1.16
C GLY A 324 11.21 -3.79 -2.42
N GLY A 325 10.62 -3.06 -3.37
CA GLY A 325 10.25 -3.61 -4.67
C GLY A 325 11.47 -3.86 -5.56
N CYS A 326 11.80 -5.11 -5.84
CA CYS A 326 12.97 -5.48 -6.66
C CYS A 326 12.77 -5.43 -8.18
N GLU A 327 11.59 -5.11 -8.72
CA GLU A 327 11.35 -4.82 -10.16
C GLU A 327 9.89 -4.38 -10.37
N GLU A 328 9.50 -4.06 -11.62
CA GLU A 328 8.24 -3.42 -12.09
C GLU A 328 6.91 -3.91 -11.48
N ASN A 329 6.89 -5.10 -10.85
CA ASN A 329 5.70 -5.69 -10.22
C ASN A 329 5.59 -5.44 -8.69
N GLY A 330 6.60 -4.86 -8.06
CA GLY A 330 6.59 -4.54 -6.63
C GLY A 330 6.61 -5.75 -5.68
N LEU A 331 6.89 -6.96 -6.14
CA LEU A 331 7.01 -8.16 -5.29
C LEU A 331 8.46 -8.67 -5.24
N VAL A 332 8.78 -9.42 -4.18
CA VAL A 332 10.11 -10.04 -4.00
C VAL A 332 10.25 -11.19 -5.00
N LYS A 333 11.30 -11.14 -5.83
CA LYS A 333 11.58 -12.07 -6.94
C LYS A 333 11.72 -13.54 -6.49
N ASP A 334 12.12 -13.73 -5.23
CA ASP A 334 12.27 -15.03 -4.57
C ASP A 334 11.46 -15.06 -3.28
N SER A 335 10.20 -15.50 -3.32
CA SER A 335 9.46 -15.75 -2.08
C SER A 335 10.18 -16.82 -1.27
N ARG A 336 10.31 -16.61 0.04
CA ARG A 336 10.94 -17.59 0.94
C ARG A 336 10.20 -18.91 0.91
N LEU A 337 8.89 -18.84 0.68
CA LEU A 337 8.01 -19.97 0.47
C LEU A 337 8.35 -20.74 -0.81
N SER A 338 8.64 -20.07 -1.94
CA SER A 338 9.06 -20.76 -3.18
C SER A 338 10.34 -21.55 -2.96
N LYS A 339 11.34 -20.96 -2.28
CA LYS A 339 12.59 -21.66 -1.96
C LYS A 339 12.37 -22.91 -1.11
N LYS A 340 11.43 -22.85 -0.16
CA LYS A 340 11.08 -24.01 0.68
C LYS A 340 10.31 -25.07 -0.09
N VAL A 341 9.44 -24.68 -1.02
CA VAL A 341 8.77 -25.62 -1.93
C VAL A 341 9.77 -26.27 -2.90
N ASP A 342 10.76 -25.53 -3.39
CA ASP A 342 11.83 -26.09 -4.23
C ASP A 342 12.67 -27.13 -3.49
N GLU A 343 12.89 -26.94 -2.18
CA GLU A 343 13.52 -27.94 -1.31
C GLU A 343 12.65 -29.20 -1.18
N ILE A 344 11.35 -29.05 -0.96
CA ILE A 344 10.39 -30.17 -0.93
C ILE A 344 10.37 -30.91 -2.27
N GLN A 345 10.43 -30.18 -3.39
CA GLN A 345 10.48 -30.78 -4.72
C GLN A 345 11.77 -31.59 -4.95
N LYS A 346 12.92 -31.14 -4.42
CA LYS A 346 14.16 -31.94 -4.44
C LYS A 346 14.04 -33.21 -3.61
N TYR A 347 13.32 -33.18 -2.49
CA TYR A 347 13.03 -34.37 -1.69
C TYR A 347 12.06 -35.31 -2.41
N TYR A 348 11.04 -34.78 -3.09
CA TYR A 348 10.11 -35.55 -3.91
C TYR A 348 10.84 -36.37 -4.98
N ILE A 349 11.74 -35.75 -5.77
CA ILE A 349 12.48 -36.45 -6.84
C ILE A 349 13.23 -37.67 -6.29
N LYS A 350 13.90 -37.52 -5.14
CA LYS A 350 14.67 -38.61 -4.51
C LYS A 350 13.78 -39.74 -3.99
N LEU A 351 12.61 -39.39 -3.45
CA LEU A 351 11.65 -40.36 -2.96
C LEU A 351 10.93 -41.09 -4.11
N GLU A 352 10.65 -40.40 -5.21
CA GLU A 352 10.08 -40.97 -6.44
C GLU A 352 11.04 -41.95 -7.09
N GLU A 353 12.33 -41.62 -7.22
CA GLU A 353 13.37 -42.51 -7.75
C GLU A 353 13.46 -43.83 -6.95
N TYR A 354 13.39 -43.74 -5.62
CA TYR A 354 13.35 -44.90 -4.74
C TYR A 354 12.05 -45.71 -4.85
N TYR A 355 10.89 -45.02 -4.92
CA TYR A 355 9.59 -45.67 -5.10
C TYR A 355 9.52 -46.45 -6.42
N ILE A 356 10.00 -45.86 -7.52
CA ILE A 356 10.06 -46.50 -8.82
C ILE A 356 11.02 -47.70 -8.79
N SER A 357 12.22 -47.54 -8.22
CA SER A 357 13.22 -48.62 -8.12
C SER A 357 12.69 -49.83 -7.33
N LYS A 358 11.99 -49.59 -6.21
CA LYS A 358 11.36 -50.67 -5.42
C LYS A 358 10.18 -51.32 -6.13
N ASN A 359 9.37 -50.56 -6.86
CA ASN A 359 8.28 -51.13 -7.65
C ASN A 359 8.82 -52.01 -8.79
N ILE A 360 9.91 -51.60 -9.44
CA ILE A 360 10.57 -52.41 -10.47
C ILE A 360 11.16 -53.69 -9.86
N GLN A 361 11.83 -53.61 -8.71
CA GLN A 361 12.36 -54.79 -7.98
C GLN A 361 11.27 -55.77 -7.50
N LYS A 362 10.02 -55.31 -7.37
CA LYS A 362 8.89 -56.13 -6.96
C LYS A 362 8.19 -56.83 -8.14
N VAL A 363 8.45 -56.35 -9.36
CA VAL A 363 7.85 -56.87 -10.61
C VAL A 363 8.77 -57.88 -11.30
N ILE A 364 10.10 -57.80 -11.07
CA ILE A 364 11.09 -58.81 -11.44
C ILE A 364 11.10 -59.91 -10.37
#